data_AF-A0A3T1D3X0-F1
#
_entry.id   AF-A0A3T1D3X0-F1
#
_cell.length_a   1.000
_cell.length_b   1.000
_cell.length_c   1.000
_cell.angle_alpha   90.00
_cell.angle_beta   90.00
_cell.angle_gamma   90.00
#
_symmetry.space_group_name_H-M   'P 1'
#
loop_
_entity.id
_entity.type
_entity.pdbx_description
1 polymer ?
#
loop_
_entity_poly.entity_id
_entity_poly.type
_entity_poly.pdbx_seq_one_letter_code
_entity_poly.pdbx_strand_id
1 'polypeptide(L)'
;MKKTATVLLLTFTAVWMLISSVFAADNAATPDTWQVSVGKETPAASLDSMFPKVIFIHEGDKVVFTNGAIATPHTVTFLAGQTPLTTQDPTHAIPTEPSGGSWDGKALLNSGILVPKQSYEVTFTTSGAYSYYCVLHPMMVGTVVVLPKGQPIPSKVEQAAAAKAQENDLIFQASLLEGSHEAQYAVNKDGSLTYKIALGSGNSTFSHNRMVPETVIVNQGDSITWTNLSPYEPHFVTFNKPADLNFFTEKGEFNPKFMPPSGAKEFNGTGFTNSGILLNTQSYNLKFTKVGTFTYECYLHSGSKMRGTVVVIPKGAIKLVVNGNAIANSAGAQWKNEDLNVDVVSFTKALGGKLVIDKKTNKYTITANGKSVGTVGTTLKGTVYVSAEKIVHGLGGTYTWNGATQSLTVTVGAKAAAASTSHSH
;
A
#
# COMPACT_ATOMS: atom_id res chain seq x y z
N MET A 1 30.15 -52.07 8.38
CA MET A 1 30.31 -51.92 6.91
C MET A 1 30.04 -50.47 6.56
N LYS A 2 31.09 -49.75 6.12
CA LYS A 2 31.00 -48.37 5.61
C LYS A 2 30.27 -48.39 4.26
N LYS A 3 29.22 -47.58 4.08
CA LYS A 3 28.75 -47.17 2.75
C LYS A 3 28.51 -45.66 2.76
N THR A 4 29.51 -45.02 2.15
CA THR A 4 29.67 -43.64 1.69
C THR A 4 28.39 -42.86 1.40
N ALA A 5 28.30 -41.67 2.00
CA ALA A 5 27.42 -40.60 1.58
C ALA A 5 27.98 -39.97 0.29
N THR A 6 27.20 -40.00 -0.78
CA THR A 6 27.52 -39.30 -2.03
C THR A 6 27.18 -37.82 -1.85
N VAL A 7 28.20 -36.98 -1.80
CA VAL A 7 28.09 -35.53 -1.89
C VAL A 7 27.59 -35.18 -3.29
N LEU A 8 26.40 -34.59 -3.39
CA LEU A 8 25.88 -34.04 -4.64
C LEU A 8 26.60 -32.71 -4.89
N LEU A 9 27.69 -32.77 -5.65
CA LEU A 9 28.40 -31.59 -6.13
C LEU A 9 27.52 -30.92 -7.20
N LEU A 10 26.87 -29.81 -6.86
CA LEU A 10 26.17 -28.95 -7.83
C LEU A 10 27.21 -28.29 -8.73
N THR A 11 27.54 -28.95 -9.83
CA THR A 11 28.32 -28.35 -10.91
C THR A 11 27.46 -27.30 -11.61
N PHE A 12 27.81 -26.02 -11.42
CA PHE A 12 27.31 -24.91 -12.23
C PHE A 12 27.87 -25.06 -13.65
N THR A 13 27.26 -25.91 -14.47
CA THR A 13 27.50 -25.89 -15.92
C THR A 13 26.75 -24.71 -16.50
N ALA A 14 27.47 -23.62 -16.72
CA ALA A 14 27.01 -22.49 -17.51
C ALA A 14 26.71 -22.98 -18.93
N VAL A 15 25.44 -23.28 -19.21
CA VAL A 15 24.95 -23.49 -20.56
C VAL A 15 24.76 -22.11 -21.18
N TRP A 16 25.78 -21.65 -21.89
CA TRP A 16 25.70 -20.54 -22.83
C TRP A 16 24.81 -20.98 -24.00
N MET A 17 23.50 -20.80 -23.89
CA MET A 17 22.63 -20.78 -25.07
C MET A 17 22.90 -19.47 -25.81
N LEU A 18 23.64 -19.58 -26.91
CA LEU A 18 23.78 -18.54 -27.92
C LEU A 18 22.42 -18.29 -28.57
N ILE A 19 21.62 -17.44 -27.94
CA ILE A 19 20.63 -16.66 -28.67
C ILE A 19 21.41 -15.49 -29.25
N SER A 20 21.76 -15.59 -30.52
CA SER A 20 22.31 -14.50 -31.30
C SER A 20 21.22 -13.44 -31.52
N SER A 21 20.78 -12.77 -30.46
CA SER A 21 20.17 -11.46 -30.62
C SER A 21 21.28 -10.56 -31.13
N VAL A 22 21.14 -10.12 -32.37
CA VAL A 22 22.02 -9.15 -33.02
C VAL A 22 21.88 -7.84 -32.25
N PHE A 23 22.62 -7.71 -31.15
CA PHE A 23 22.86 -6.43 -30.51
C PHE A 23 23.72 -5.64 -31.50
N ALA A 24 23.15 -4.58 -32.08
CA ALA A 24 23.96 -3.62 -32.80
C ALA A 24 25.00 -3.07 -31.82
N ALA A 25 26.28 -3.17 -32.16
CA ALA A 25 27.34 -2.56 -31.38
C ALA A 25 27.16 -1.04 -31.46
N ASP A 26 26.67 -0.43 -30.38
CA ASP A 26 26.66 1.02 -30.24
C ASP A 26 28.13 1.44 -30.04
N ASN A 27 28.82 1.77 -31.14
CA ASN A 27 30.22 2.21 -31.15
C ASN A 27 30.31 3.68 -30.72
N ALA A 28 29.87 4.00 -29.49
CA ALA A 28 30.03 5.33 -28.95
C ALA A 28 31.48 5.52 -28.44
N ALA A 29 32.28 6.30 -29.16
CA ALA A 29 33.61 6.73 -28.71
C ALA A 29 33.54 7.70 -27.51
N THR A 30 32.37 8.27 -27.24
CA THR A 30 32.08 9.20 -26.15
C THR A 30 31.36 8.49 -25.00
N PRO A 31 31.75 8.73 -23.74
CA PRO A 31 31.03 8.22 -22.57
C PRO A 31 29.54 8.50 -22.63
N ASP A 32 28.73 7.47 -22.40
CA ASP A 32 27.29 7.58 -22.36
C ASP A 32 26.78 7.94 -20.95
N THR A 33 25.55 8.45 -20.90
CA THR A 33 24.84 8.69 -19.65
C THR A 33 23.59 7.83 -19.58
N TRP A 34 23.46 7.11 -18.47
CA TRP A 34 22.43 6.12 -18.19
C TRP A 34 21.60 6.55 -16.98
N GLN A 35 20.33 6.15 -16.95
CA GLN A 35 19.37 6.61 -15.93
C GLN A 35 18.88 5.42 -15.13
N VAL A 36 18.87 5.58 -13.80
CA VAL A 36 18.26 4.63 -12.86
C VAL A 36 17.30 5.41 -11.96
N SER A 37 16.05 4.97 -11.88
CA SER A 37 15.13 5.42 -10.84
C SER A 37 15.34 4.59 -9.59
N VAL A 38 15.62 5.24 -8.47
CA VAL A 38 15.71 4.62 -7.15
C VAL A 38 14.37 4.83 -6.47
N GLY A 39 13.54 3.78 -6.46
CA GLY A 39 12.15 3.88 -6.06
C GLY A 39 11.28 4.62 -7.09
N LYS A 40 9.99 4.33 -7.02
CA LYS A 40 8.88 5.05 -7.68
C LYS A 40 7.67 5.01 -6.77
N GLU A 41 6.66 5.82 -7.03
CA GLU A 41 5.44 5.81 -6.23
C GLU A 41 4.21 5.97 -7.11
N THR A 42 3.14 5.26 -6.75
CA THR A 42 1.80 5.41 -7.33
C THR A 42 0.83 5.88 -6.24
N PRO A 43 -0.39 6.32 -6.59
CA PRO A 43 -1.41 6.58 -5.58
C PRO A 43 -1.75 5.36 -4.70
N ALA A 44 -1.39 4.14 -5.12
CA ALA A 44 -1.73 2.88 -4.48
C ALA A 44 -0.61 2.28 -3.63
N ALA A 45 0.64 2.44 -4.06
CA ALA A 45 1.80 1.78 -3.46
C ALA A 45 3.10 2.57 -3.69
N SER A 46 4.04 2.41 -2.75
CA SER A 46 5.45 2.75 -2.95
C SER A 46 6.14 1.59 -3.65
N LEU A 47 6.72 1.82 -4.82
CA LEU A 47 7.43 0.80 -5.59
C LEU A 47 8.90 0.82 -5.15
N ASP A 48 9.18 0.11 -4.07
CA ASP A 48 10.49 0.04 -3.41
C ASP A 48 11.40 -0.91 -4.19
N SER A 49 11.87 -0.44 -5.36
CA SER A 49 12.80 -1.16 -6.24
C SER A 49 13.69 -0.19 -7.03
N MET A 50 14.77 -0.73 -7.62
CA MET A 50 15.57 -0.03 -8.63
C MET A 50 14.95 -0.22 -10.01
N PHE A 51 14.92 0.82 -10.85
CA PHE A 51 14.41 0.75 -12.23
C PHE A 51 15.44 1.29 -13.23
N PRO A 52 16.03 0.43 -14.07
CA PRO A 52 15.93 -1.04 -14.02
C PRO A 52 16.66 -1.63 -12.79
N LYS A 53 16.32 -2.88 -12.42
CA LYS A 53 17.10 -3.65 -11.43
C LYS A 53 18.52 -3.96 -11.91
N VAL A 54 18.71 -4.18 -13.20
CA VAL A 54 20.02 -4.41 -13.81
C VAL A 54 20.20 -3.43 -14.95
N ILE A 55 21.32 -2.73 -14.96
CA ILE A 55 21.69 -1.82 -16.05
C ILE A 55 23.06 -2.23 -16.61
N PHE A 56 23.18 -2.25 -17.93
CA PHE A 56 24.42 -2.58 -18.64
C PHE A 56 25.00 -1.31 -19.24
N ILE A 57 26.28 -1.05 -18.96
CA ILE A 57 26.99 0.15 -19.41
C ILE A 57 28.42 -0.22 -19.84
N HIS A 58 29.13 0.71 -20.46
CA HIS A 58 30.56 0.57 -20.74
C HIS A 58 31.45 1.23 -19.69
N GLU A 59 32.72 0.81 -19.64
CA GLU A 59 33.75 1.55 -18.91
C GLU A 59 33.82 3.01 -19.35
N GLY A 60 33.84 3.91 -18.39
CA GLY A 60 33.83 5.36 -18.58
C GLY A 60 32.42 5.96 -18.64
N ASP A 61 31.36 5.15 -18.73
CA ASP A 61 29.99 5.66 -18.73
C ASP A 61 29.56 6.18 -17.35
N LYS A 62 28.58 7.08 -17.38
CA LYS A 62 27.97 7.68 -16.19
C LYS A 62 26.59 7.09 -15.95
N VAL A 63 26.28 6.75 -14.70
CA VAL A 63 24.91 6.43 -14.25
C VAL A 63 24.41 7.55 -13.35
N VAL A 64 23.23 8.07 -13.67
CA VAL A 64 22.48 9.04 -12.86
C VAL A 64 21.38 8.29 -12.13
N PHE A 65 21.53 8.17 -10.82
CA PHE A 65 20.52 7.58 -9.95
C PHE A 65 19.62 8.68 -9.42
N THR A 66 18.32 8.63 -9.73
CA THR A 66 17.36 9.66 -9.31
C THR A 66 16.31 9.06 -8.39
N ASN A 67 16.02 9.69 -7.26
CA ASN A 67 14.88 9.30 -6.44
C ASN A 67 13.57 9.62 -7.19
N GLY A 68 12.88 8.57 -7.65
CA GLY A 68 11.63 8.68 -8.41
C GLY A 68 10.37 8.57 -7.57
N ALA A 69 10.47 8.38 -6.25
CA ALA A 69 9.33 8.40 -5.34
C ALA A 69 8.83 9.83 -5.10
N ILE A 70 7.58 9.98 -4.62
CA ILE A 70 6.96 11.28 -4.40
C ILE A 70 7.20 11.76 -2.97
N ALA A 71 7.15 10.85 -2.00
CA ALA A 71 7.34 11.15 -0.57
C ALA A 71 8.49 10.38 0.08
N THR A 72 8.83 9.19 -0.45
CA THR A 72 9.79 8.28 0.20
C THR A 72 11.25 8.65 -0.13
N PRO A 73 12.13 8.86 0.87
CA PRO A 73 13.56 9.03 0.63
C PRO A 73 14.25 7.71 0.29
N HIS A 74 15.35 7.76 -0.45
CA HIS A 74 16.15 6.59 -0.80
C HIS A 74 17.66 6.88 -0.75
N THR A 75 18.47 5.84 -0.92
CA THR A 75 19.93 5.92 -1.01
C THR A 75 20.42 5.00 -2.12
N VAL A 76 21.65 5.22 -2.58
CA VAL A 76 22.39 4.35 -3.48
C VAL A 76 23.70 4.00 -2.81
N THR A 77 23.85 2.72 -2.44
CA THR A 77 25.00 2.26 -1.67
C THR A 77 25.65 1.06 -2.33
N PHE A 78 26.90 1.21 -2.76
CA PHE A 78 27.78 0.13 -3.18
C PHE A 78 28.72 -0.23 -2.04
N LEU A 79 28.60 -1.44 -1.49
CA LEU A 79 29.38 -1.85 -0.30
C LEU A 79 30.85 -2.13 -0.60
N ALA A 80 31.19 -2.52 -1.84
CA ALA A 80 32.55 -2.93 -2.21
C ALA A 80 33.19 -3.93 -1.21
N GLY A 81 32.39 -4.90 -0.72
CA GLY A 81 32.83 -5.93 0.23
C GLY A 81 32.79 -5.49 1.71
N GLN A 82 32.41 -4.26 2.02
CA GLN A 82 32.23 -3.78 3.39
C GLN A 82 30.91 -4.28 4.02
N THR A 83 30.80 -4.14 5.35
CA THR A 83 29.57 -4.46 6.09
C THR A 83 28.41 -3.56 5.67
N PRO A 84 27.16 -4.07 5.64
CA PRO A 84 25.98 -3.26 5.37
C PRO A 84 25.88 -2.05 6.29
N LEU A 85 25.58 -0.89 5.70
CA LEU A 85 25.28 0.34 6.42
C LEU A 85 23.93 0.24 7.13
N THR A 86 23.76 1.04 8.17
CA THR A 86 22.54 1.12 8.99
C THR A 86 22.03 2.55 9.12
N THR A 87 20.71 2.70 9.25
CA THR A 87 20.04 3.98 9.52
C THR A 87 20.27 4.49 10.95
N GLN A 88 20.82 3.68 11.85
CA GLN A 88 21.14 4.11 13.22
C GLN A 88 22.40 4.97 13.31
N ASP A 89 23.30 4.86 12.33
CA ASP A 89 24.48 5.70 12.26
C ASP A 89 24.18 6.92 11.36
N PRO A 90 24.14 8.14 11.92
CA PRO A 90 23.78 9.33 11.17
C PRO A 90 24.78 9.68 10.07
N THR A 91 26.02 9.17 10.14
CA THR A 91 27.02 9.40 9.08
C THR A 91 26.62 8.73 7.76
N HIS A 92 25.83 7.66 7.80
CA HIS A 92 25.32 6.99 6.59
C HIS A 92 24.22 7.78 5.87
N ALA A 93 23.71 8.86 6.47
CA ALA A 93 22.79 9.79 5.81
C ALA A 93 23.53 10.78 4.88
N ILE A 94 24.86 10.82 4.94
CA ILE A 94 25.71 11.77 4.22
C ILE A 94 26.42 11.02 3.07
N PRO A 95 26.59 11.64 1.89
CA PRO A 95 27.38 11.03 0.82
C PRO A 95 28.82 10.75 1.28
N THR A 96 29.35 9.57 0.98
CA THR A 96 30.77 9.27 1.24
C THR A 96 31.68 10.02 0.29
N GLU A 97 31.20 10.29 -0.93
CA GLU A 97 31.87 11.10 -1.94
C GLU A 97 30.85 12.03 -2.63
N PRO A 98 31.26 13.21 -3.13
CA PRO A 98 30.39 14.09 -3.91
C PRO A 98 29.81 13.42 -5.15
N SER A 99 28.61 13.84 -5.55
CA SER A 99 27.99 13.42 -6.82
C SER A 99 28.83 13.85 -8.02
N GLY A 100 28.88 13.02 -9.06
CA GLY A 100 29.60 13.26 -10.31
C GLY A 100 31.04 12.70 -10.33
N GLY A 101 31.46 12.01 -9.27
CA GLY A 101 32.77 11.39 -9.16
C GLY A 101 32.98 10.18 -10.08
N SER A 102 34.25 9.81 -10.27
CA SER A 102 34.64 8.55 -10.89
C SER A 102 34.89 7.48 -9.83
N TRP A 103 34.46 6.25 -10.10
CA TRP A 103 34.54 5.14 -9.16
C TRP A 103 35.00 3.86 -9.87
N ASP A 104 35.95 3.16 -9.27
CA ASP A 104 36.59 1.95 -9.81
C ASP A 104 36.03 0.65 -9.22
N GLY A 105 34.99 0.74 -8.38
CA GLY A 105 34.33 -0.41 -7.79
C GLY A 105 34.89 -0.89 -6.45
N LYS A 106 36.01 -0.31 -5.95
CA LYS A 106 36.75 -0.90 -4.82
C LYS A 106 36.47 -0.29 -3.45
N ALA A 107 36.03 0.96 -3.41
CA ALA A 107 35.71 1.66 -2.16
C ALA A 107 34.20 1.68 -1.91
N LEU A 108 33.78 1.69 -0.64
CA LEU A 108 32.40 1.98 -0.25
C LEU A 108 31.96 3.29 -0.90
N LEU A 109 30.83 3.27 -1.58
CA LEU A 109 30.21 4.46 -2.15
C LEU A 109 28.77 4.54 -1.67
N ASN A 110 28.41 5.63 -1.00
CA ASN A 110 27.06 5.90 -0.53
C ASN A 110 26.64 7.29 -0.99
N SER A 111 25.44 7.42 -1.54
CA SER A 111 24.88 8.71 -1.95
C SER A 111 24.43 9.60 -0.80
N GLY A 112 24.33 9.06 0.43
CA GLY A 112 23.52 9.67 1.48
C GLY A 112 22.04 9.68 1.11
N ILE A 113 21.23 10.36 1.92
CA ILE A 113 19.78 10.47 1.70
C ILE A 113 19.50 11.31 0.44
N LEU A 114 18.85 10.68 -0.53
CA LEU A 114 18.24 11.32 -1.69
C LEU A 114 16.76 11.55 -1.37
N VAL A 115 16.38 12.81 -1.16
CA VAL A 115 14.95 13.17 -1.09
C VAL A 115 14.33 13.14 -2.50
N PRO A 116 12.98 13.10 -2.63
CA PRO A 116 12.32 13.06 -3.94
C PRO A 116 12.91 14.02 -4.96
N LYS A 117 13.14 13.51 -6.19
CA LYS A 117 13.75 14.21 -7.34
C LYS A 117 15.24 14.55 -7.22
N GLN A 118 15.92 14.25 -6.11
CA GLN A 118 17.37 14.37 -6.05
C GLN A 118 18.06 13.24 -6.81
N SER A 119 19.25 13.54 -7.31
CA SER A 119 20.06 12.60 -8.08
C SER A 119 21.48 12.49 -7.53
N TYR A 120 22.07 11.29 -7.70
CA TYR A 120 23.47 11.00 -7.43
C TYR A 120 24.09 10.40 -8.69
N GLU A 121 25.23 10.94 -9.13
CA GLU A 121 25.87 10.58 -10.39
C GLU A 121 27.20 9.88 -10.13
N VAL A 122 27.46 8.79 -10.86
CA VAL A 122 28.70 8.01 -10.73
C VAL A 122 29.21 7.63 -12.11
N THR A 123 30.49 7.91 -12.37
CA THR A 123 31.20 7.44 -13.58
C THR A 123 31.96 6.16 -13.26
N PHE A 124 31.68 5.06 -13.96
CA PHE A 124 32.27 3.75 -13.66
C PHE A 124 33.50 3.51 -14.52
N THR A 125 34.68 3.34 -13.92
CA THR A 125 35.94 3.30 -14.68
C THR A 125 36.48 1.89 -14.93
N THR A 126 35.95 0.88 -14.25
CA THR A 126 36.45 -0.51 -14.30
C THR A 126 35.31 -1.49 -14.55
N SER A 127 35.51 -2.41 -15.49
CA SER A 127 34.57 -3.50 -15.77
C SER A 127 34.29 -4.36 -14.55
N GLY A 128 33.04 -4.78 -14.39
CA GLY A 128 32.59 -5.57 -13.25
C GLY A 128 31.09 -5.53 -13.07
N ALA A 129 30.57 -6.37 -12.17
CA ALA A 129 29.17 -6.32 -11.75
C ALA A 129 29.11 -5.78 -10.32
N TYR A 130 28.54 -4.58 -10.17
CA TYR A 130 28.49 -3.86 -8.91
C TYR A 130 27.06 -3.86 -8.38
N SER A 131 26.81 -4.68 -7.36
CA SER A 131 25.55 -4.64 -6.64
C SER A 131 25.48 -3.42 -5.73
N TYR A 132 24.31 -2.79 -5.71
CA TYR A 132 24.01 -1.67 -4.83
C TYR A 132 22.64 -1.85 -4.21
N TYR A 133 22.40 -1.14 -3.11
CA TYR A 133 21.13 -1.21 -2.40
C TYR A 133 20.76 0.12 -1.76
N CYS A 134 19.52 0.22 -1.27
CA CYS A 134 19.07 1.32 -0.44
C CYS A 134 19.21 0.94 1.06
N VAL A 135 19.94 1.74 1.84
CA VAL A 135 20.09 1.56 3.30
C VAL A 135 18.75 1.63 4.03
N LEU A 136 17.82 2.47 3.58
CA LEU A 136 16.50 2.63 4.20
C LEU A 136 15.59 1.41 3.97
N HIS A 137 15.69 0.80 2.80
CA HIS A 137 14.89 -0.38 2.42
C HIS A 137 15.84 -1.43 1.83
N PRO A 138 16.49 -2.28 2.68
CA PRO A 138 17.60 -3.13 2.26
C PRO A 138 17.27 -4.19 1.19
N MET A 139 15.98 -4.45 0.94
CA MET A 139 15.51 -5.32 -0.15
C MET A 139 15.55 -4.63 -1.52
N MET A 140 15.64 -3.30 -1.57
CA MET A 140 15.86 -2.54 -2.81
C MET A 140 17.28 -2.78 -3.28
N VAL A 141 17.47 -3.78 -4.14
CA VAL A 141 18.76 -4.12 -4.72
C VAL A 141 18.76 -3.87 -6.22
N GLY A 142 19.90 -3.42 -6.74
CA GLY A 142 20.16 -3.33 -8.16
C GLY A 142 21.59 -3.76 -8.48
N THR A 143 21.90 -3.85 -9.76
CA THR A 143 23.27 -4.15 -10.24
C THR A 143 23.60 -3.30 -11.45
N VAL A 144 24.76 -2.66 -11.40
CA VAL A 144 25.39 -2.03 -12.57
C VAL A 144 26.39 -3.02 -13.14
N VAL A 145 26.17 -3.48 -14.37
CA VAL A 145 27.09 -4.34 -15.11
C VAL A 145 27.89 -3.47 -16.06
N VAL A 146 29.17 -3.30 -15.76
CA VAL A 146 30.12 -2.51 -16.54
C VAL A 146 30.94 -3.45 -17.41
N LEU A 147 30.89 -3.25 -18.72
CA LEU A 147 31.63 -4.03 -19.70
C LEU A 147 32.74 -3.19 -20.35
N PRO A 148 33.83 -3.82 -20.83
CA PRO A 148 34.87 -3.11 -21.55
C PRO A 148 34.28 -2.37 -22.76
N LYS A 149 34.85 -1.21 -23.09
CA LYS A 149 34.41 -0.44 -24.27
C LYS A 149 34.42 -1.31 -25.54
N GLY A 150 33.37 -1.16 -26.36
CA GLY A 150 33.21 -1.90 -27.62
C GLY A 150 32.60 -3.30 -27.48
N GLN A 151 32.36 -3.80 -26.26
CA GLN A 151 31.56 -5.00 -26.07
C GLN A 151 30.07 -4.71 -26.33
N PRO A 152 29.29 -5.64 -26.89
CA PRO A 152 27.86 -5.42 -27.10
C PRO A 152 27.13 -5.33 -25.75
N ILE A 153 26.25 -4.34 -25.62
CA ILE A 153 25.29 -4.19 -24.51
C ILE A 153 23.89 -3.95 -25.09
N PRO A 154 22.82 -4.24 -24.34
CA PRO A 154 21.48 -3.84 -24.75
C PRO A 154 21.41 -2.33 -24.96
N SER A 155 20.74 -1.90 -26.02
CA SER A 155 20.55 -0.50 -26.35
C SER A 155 19.78 0.26 -25.26
N LYS A 156 19.88 1.59 -25.25
CA LYS A 156 19.10 2.45 -24.34
C LYS A 156 17.60 2.18 -24.42
N VAL A 157 17.09 1.90 -25.61
CA VAL A 157 15.67 1.60 -25.85
C VAL A 157 15.28 0.27 -25.20
N GLU A 158 16.10 -0.77 -25.36
CA GLU A 158 15.83 -2.08 -24.76
C GLU A 158 15.87 -2.03 -23.23
N GLN A 159 16.87 -1.35 -22.65
CA GLN A 159 16.97 -1.22 -21.20
C GLN A 159 15.84 -0.37 -20.61
N ALA A 160 15.42 0.70 -21.30
CA ALA A 160 14.26 1.50 -20.90
C ALA A 160 12.94 0.71 -21.00
N ALA A 161 12.78 -0.12 -22.04
CA ALA A 161 11.62 -1.00 -22.18
C ALA A 161 11.56 -2.06 -21.06
N ALA A 162 12.70 -2.66 -20.71
CA ALA A 162 12.80 -3.59 -19.59
C ALA A 162 12.44 -2.92 -18.25
N ALA A 163 12.95 -1.72 -18.00
CA ALA A 163 12.60 -0.93 -16.80
C ALA A 163 11.10 -0.62 -16.74
N LYS A 164 10.46 -0.30 -17.88
CA LYS A 164 9.03 -0.03 -17.94
C LYS A 164 8.18 -1.29 -17.76
N ALA A 165 8.61 -2.42 -18.32
CA ALA A 165 7.95 -3.71 -18.09
C ALA A 165 7.96 -4.11 -16.61
N GLN A 166 9.10 -3.94 -15.93
CA GLN A 166 9.24 -4.16 -14.49
C GLN A 166 8.30 -3.24 -13.69
N GLU A 167 8.23 -1.95 -14.02
CA GLU A 167 7.32 -1.01 -13.37
C GLU A 167 5.86 -1.42 -13.55
N ASN A 168 5.45 -1.77 -14.78
CA ASN A 168 4.08 -2.16 -15.07
C ASN A 168 3.68 -3.45 -14.33
N ASP A 169 4.59 -4.41 -14.20
CA ASP A 169 4.34 -5.64 -13.43
C ASP A 169 4.08 -5.33 -11.95
N LEU A 170 4.91 -4.51 -11.32
CA LEU A 170 4.71 -4.10 -9.92
C LEU A 170 3.43 -3.30 -9.72
N ILE A 171 3.09 -2.42 -10.66
CA ILE A 171 1.81 -1.68 -10.63
C ILE A 171 0.64 -2.65 -10.73
N PHE A 172 0.72 -3.64 -11.62
CA PHE A 172 -0.32 -4.66 -11.74
C PHE A 172 -0.47 -5.46 -10.45
N GLN A 173 0.64 -5.94 -9.86
CA GLN A 173 0.60 -6.63 -8.57
C GLN A 173 -0.01 -5.77 -7.45
N ALA A 174 0.38 -4.49 -7.36
CA ALA A 174 -0.21 -3.56 -6.39
C ALA A 174 -1.72 -3.38 -6.62
N SER A 175 -2.16 -3.31 -7.88
CA SER A 175 -3.59 -3.18 -8.22
C SER A 175 -4.42 -4.42 -7.85
N LEU A 176 -3.81 -5.61 -7.78
CA LEU A 176 -4.50 -6.82 -7.30
C LEU A 176 -4.77 -6.80 -5.79
N LEU A 177 -4.06 -5.93 -5.05
CA LEU A 177 -4.30 -5.70 -3.63
C LEU A 177 -5.27 -4.54 -3.39
N GLU A 178 -5.70 -3.85 -4.46
CA GLU A 178 -6.75 -2.83 -4.35
C GLU A 178 -8.13 -3.50 -4.27
N GLY A 179 -8.94 -3.06 -3.31
CA GLY A 179 -10.30 -3.53 -3.19
C GLY A 179 -10.88 -3.34 -1.79
N SER A 180 -12.20 -3.42 -1.71
CA SER A 180 -12.89 -3.50 -0.44
C SER A 180 -12.78 -4.92 0.10
N HIS A 181 -12.02 -5.09 1.18
CA HIS A 181 -11.93 -6.35 1.91
C HIS A 181 -12.97 -6.37 3.03
N GLU A 182 -13.67 -7.50 3.21
CA GLU A 182 -14.50 -7.65 4.40
C GLU A 182 -13.64 -7.60 5.65
N ALA A 183 -14.07 -6.79 6.63
CA ALA A 183 -13.38 -6.66 7.89
C ALA A 183 -13.42 -8.00 8.65
N GLN A 184 -12.26 -8.56 8.95
CA GLN A 184 -12.15 -9.74 9.79
C GLN A 184 -12.37 -9.36 11.26
N TYR A 185 -12.93 -10.27 12.05
CA TYR A 185 -13.18 -10.02 13.47
C TYR A 185 -13.08 -11.27 14.33
N ALA A 186 -12.95 -11.07 15.64
CA ALA A 186 -13.05 -12.12 16.67
C ALA A 186 -14.15 -11.74 17.67
N VAL A 187 -14.86 -12.75 18.18
CA VAL A 187 -15.86 -12.58 19.26
C VAL A 187 -15.16 -12.71 20.60
N ASN A 188 -15.29 -11.69 21.45
CA ASN A 188 -14.75 -11.68 22.80
C ASN A 188 -15.68 -12.40 23.78
N LYS A 189 -15.17 -12.75 24.96
CA LYS A 189 -15.94 -13.47 26.00
C LYS A 189 -17.20 -12.73 26.48
N ASP A 190 -17.18 -11.40 26.43
CA ASP A 190 -18.29 -10.52 26.82
C ASP A 190 -19.27 -10.24 25.66
N GLY A 191 -19.10 -10.89 24.51
CA GLY A 191 -19.90 -10.71 23.31
C GLY A 191 -19.56 -9.46 22.49
N SER A 192 -18.60 -8.63 22.91
CA SER A 192 -18.05 -7.57 22.06
C SER A 192 -17.21 -8.16 20.93
N LEU A 193 -16.99 -7.38 19.88
CA LEU A 193 -16.16 -7.80 18.75
C LEU A 193 -14.81 -7.07 18.75
N THR A 194 -13.77 -7.77 18.31
CA THR A 194 -12.48 -7.16 17.97
C THR A 194 -12.25 -7.28 16.48
N TYR A 195 -12.33 -6.16 15.76
CA TYR A 195 -12.05 -6.09 14.32
C TYR A 195 -10.54 -6.05 14.05
N LYS A 196 -10.11 -6.63 12.93
CA LYS A 196 -8.71 -6.69 12.53
C LYS A 196 -8.50 -5.83 11.29
N ILE A 197 -7.55 -4.92 11.37
CA ILE A 197 -7.14 -4.05 10.27
C ILE A 197 -5.67 -4.28 10.00
N ALA A 198 -5.30 -4.52 8.74
CA ALA A 198 -3.91 -4.58 8.34
C ALA A 198 -3.40 -3.18 7.99
N LEU A 199 -2.20 -2.86 8.46
CA LEU A 199 -1.40 -1.71 8.01
C LEU A 199 -0.47 -2.25 6.93
N GLY A 200 -0.93 -2.14 5.68
CA GLY A 200 -0.30 -2.69 4.49
C GLY A 200 -0.38 -4.20 4.32
N SER A 201 0.52 -4.74 3.50
CA SER A 201 0.57 -6.15 3.13
C SER A 201 1.99 -6.70 3.13
N GLY A 202 2.13 -8.03 3.30
CA GLY A 202 3.42 -8.71 3.24
C GLY A 202 3.95 -8.88 1.82
N ASN A 203 4.44 -7.80 1.20
CA ASN A 203 5.16 -7.83 -0.08
C ASN A 203 6.58 -7.29 0.11
N SER A 204 7.57 -7.87 -0.55
CA SER A 204 9.00 -7.50 -0.41
C SER A 204 9.53 -6.64 -1.56
N THR A 205 8.70 -6.28 -2.53
CA THR A 205 9.09 -5.56 -3.76
C THR A 205 8.36 -4.23 -3.93
N PHE A 206 7.32 -4.00 -3.13
CA PHE A 206 6.62 -2.73 -3.01
C PHE A 206 5.94 -2.67 -1.64
N SER A 207 5.76 -1.46 -1.12
CA SER A 207 4.94 -1.25 0.06
C SER A 207 3.52 -0.83 -0.31
N HIS A 208 2.56 -1.64 0.13
CA HIS A 208 1.14 -1.32 0.07
C HIS A 208 0.77 -0.42 1.25
N ASN A 209 0.95 0.90 1.12
CA ASN A 209 0.72 1.86 2.21
C ASN A 209 -0.79 2.17 2.40
N ARG A 210 -1.55 1.18 2.87
CA ARG A 210 -3.01 1.25 3.06
C ARG A 210 -3.48 0.70 4.40
N MET A 211 -4.62 1.20 4.87
CA MET A 211 -5.39 0.58 5.94
C MET A 211 -6.34 -0.42 5.29
N VAL A 212 -6.29 -1.70 5.66
CA VAL A 212 -7.10 -2.74 5.01
C VAL A 212 -8.01 -3.44 6.04
N PRO A 213 -9.34 -3.32 5.91
CA PRO A 213 -10.05 -2.38 5.03
C PRO A 213 -9.86 -0.91 5.42
N GLU A 214 -10.05 0.00 4.44
CA GLU A 214 -9.90 1.44 4.66
C GLU A 214 -11.00 2.00 5.56
N THR A 215 -12.20 1.41 5.52
CA THR A 215 -13.30 1.75 6.42
C THR A 215 -13.83 0.53 7.15
N VAL A 216 -14.04 0.65 8.46
CA VAL A 216 -14.64 -0.39 9.29
C VAL A 216 -15.80 0.16 10.09
N ILE A 217 -16.90 -0.61 10.19
CA ILE A 217 -18.03 -0.31 11.06
C ILE A 217 -17.94 -1.19 12.30
N VAL A 218 -17.96 -0.55 13.47
CA VAL A 218 -17.92 -1.22 14.77
C VAL A 218 -19.10 -0.75 15.62
N ASN A 219 -19.54 -1.58 16.57
CA ASN A 219 -20.50 -1.14 17.57
C ASN A 219 -19.79 -0.36 18.68
N GLN A 220 -20.52 0.52 19.35
CA GLN A 220 -20.07 1.09 20.61
C GLN A 220 -19.73 -0.04 21.60
N GLY A 221 -18.51 -0.02 22.10
CA GLY A 221 -17.95 -1.04 22.99
C GLY A 221 -17.05 -2.07 22.30
N ASP A 222 -17.07 -2.15 20.96
CA ASP A 222 -16.16 -3.00 20.19
C ASP A 222 -14.73 -2.42 20.15
N SER A 223 -13.77 -3.27 19.83
CA SER A 223 -12.36 -2.90 19.66
C SER A 223 -11.89 -3.08 18.22
N ILE A 224 -10.81 -2.40 17.88
CA ILE A 224 -10.03 -2.63 16.66
C ILE A 224 -8.61 -2.98 17.05
N THR A 225 -8.04 -3.97 16.36
CA THR A 225 -6.62 -4.28 16.36
C THR A 225 -6.04 -3.98 14.99
N TRP A 226 -5.14 -3.00 14.93
CA TRP A 226 -4.32 -2.77 13.75
C TRP A 226 -3.05 -3.61 13.86
N THR A 227 -2.61 -4.23 12.76
CA THR A 227 -1.37 -5.01 12.71
C THR A 227 -0.56 -4.58 11.51
N ASN A 228 0.72 -4.28 11.72
CA ASN A 228 1.63 -4.02 10.61
C ASN A 228 2.01 -5.33 9.92
N LEU A 229 1.62 -5.47 8.66
CA LEU A 229 1.96 -6.63 7.83
C LEU A 229 3.09 -6.32 6.83
N SER A 230 3.53 -5.06 6.75
CA SER A 230 4.68 -4.72 5.93
C SER A 230 5.93 -5.40 6.50
N PRO A 231 6.78 -5.99 5.64
CA PRO A 231 7.98 -6.66 6.13
C PRO A 231 9.04 -5.68 6.67
N TYR A 232 8.96 -4.40 6.27
CA TYR A 232 10.01 -3.42 6.50
C TYR A 232 9.51 -2.00 6.77
N GLU A 233 8.36 -1.59 6.24
CA GLU A 233 7.84 -0.23 6.49
C GLU A 233 7.24 -0.15 7.90
N PRO A 234 7.67 0.81 8.73
CA PRO A 234 7.00 1.09 9.99
C PRO A 234 5.69 1.83 9.75
N HIS A 235 4.66 1.53 10.55
CA HIS A 235 3.37 2.22 10.44
C HIS A 235 2.88 2.76 11.77
N PHE A 236 1.93 3.70 11.68
CA PHE A 236 1.31 4.36 12.82
C PHE A 236 -0.21 4.34 12.67
N VAL A 237 -0.89 4.34 13.81
CA VAL A 237 -2.33 4.63 13.93
C VAL A 237 -2.46 5.90 14.74
N THR A 238 -2.79 7.01 14.07
CA THR A 238 -2.90 8.31 14.71
C THR A 238 -4.30 8.90 14.56
N PHE A 239 -4.95 9.22 15.68
CA PHE A 239 -6.17 10.00 15.76
C PHE A 239 -5.88 11.38 16.36
N ASN A 240 -6.58 12.41 15.85
CA ASN A 240 -6.58 13.76 16.43
C ASN A 240 -5.18 14.35 16.67
N LYS A 241 -4.28 14.28 15.68
CA LYS A 241 -2.94 14.89 15.79
C LYS A 241 -3.05 16.39 16.09
N PRO A 242 -2.40 16.91 17.15
CA PRO A 242 -2.30 18.35 17.39
C PRO A 242 -1.65 19.07 16.19
N ALA A 243 -2.08 20.31 15.92
CA ALA A 243 -1.56 21.08 14.79
C ALA A 243 -0.08 21.42 14.95
N ASP A 244 0.35 21.70 16.18
CA ASP A 244 1.72 22.04 16.58
C ASP A 244 2.64 20.81 16.75
N LEU A 245 2.09 19.60 16.75
CA LEU A 245 2.86 18.37 16.82
C LEU A 245 3.20 17.88 15.41
N ASN A 246 4.35 18.30 14.89
CA ASN A 246 4.87 17.84 13.61
C ASN A 246 5.41 16.41 13.69
N PHE A 247 5.27 15.64 12.61
CA PHE A 247 5.81 14.27 12.53
C PHE A 247 7.34 14.28 12.40
N PHE A 248 7.87 15.21 11.61
CA PHE A 248 9.31 15.49 11.50
C PHE A 248 9.65 16.79 12.25
N THR A 249 10.89 16.90 12.74
CA THR A 249 11.47 18.14 13.24
C THR A 249 11.78 19.09 12.07
N GLU A 250 12.11 20.35 12.36
CA GLU A 250 12.56 21.31 11.34
C GLU A 250 13.83 20.85 10.59
N LYS A 251 14.60 19.95 11.21
CA LYS A 251 15.80 19.33 10.60
C LYS A 251 15.48 18.08 9.78
N GLY A 252 14.21 17.69 9.67
CA GLY A 252 13.77 16.49 8.95
C GLY A 252 13.91 15.17 9.73
N GLU A 253 14.28 15.23 11.01
CA GLU A 253 14.39 14.04 11.87
C GLU A 253 13.02 13.60 12.39
N PHE A 254 12.85 12.34 12.78
CA PHE A 254 11.63 11.92 13.48
C PHE A 254 11.44 12.74 14.77
N ASN A 255 10.24 13.30 14.96
CA ASN A 255 9.96 14.09 16.16
C ASN A 255 9.85 13.17 17.40
N PRO A 256 10.75 13.27 18.39
CA PRO A 256 10.75 12.40 19.56
C PRO A 256 9.49 12.56 20.44
N LYS A 257 8.75 13.68 20.30
CA LYS A 257 7.46 13.87 20.97
C LYS A 257 6.31 13.14 20.28
N PHE A 258 6.45 12.81 18.99
CA PHE A 258 5.44 12.08 18.22
C PHE A 258 5.68 10.56 18.29
N MET A 259 6.93 10.10 18.33
CA MET A 259 7.26 8.68 18.18
C MET A 259 6.68 7.73 19.24
N PRO A 260 6.58 8.10 20.54
CA PRO A 260 6.02 7.22 21.55
C PRO A 260 4.50 7.01 21.42
N PRO A 261 3.97 5.88 21.93
CA PRO A 261 2.53 5.71 22.09
C PRO A 261 1.92 6.79 22.98
N SER A 262 0.70 7.22 22.67
CA SER A 262 -0.05 8.24 23.41
C SER A 262 -1.55 7.95 23.39
N GLY A 263 -2.27 8.44 24.40
CA GLY A 263 -3.70 8.22 24.57
C GLY A 263 -4.05 7.04 25.47
N ALA A 264 -5.36 6.86 25.71
CA ALA A 264 -5.88 5.78 26.53
C ALA A 264 -6.12 4.51 25.69
N LYS A 265 -6.40 3.39 26.37
CA LYS A 265 -6.83 2.13 25.72
C LYS A 265 -8.27 2.17 25.19
N GLU A 266 -9.01 3.21 25.57
CA GLU A 266 -10.35 3.48 25.09
C GLU A 266 -10.39 4.85 24.39
N PHE A 267 -11.15 4.92 23.30
CA PHE A 267 -11.29 6.11 22.48
C PHE A 267 -12.76 6.51 22.37
N ASN A 268 -13.03 7.75 22.77
CA ASN A 268 -14.36 8.36 22.74
C ASN A 268 -14.49 9.43 21.64
N GLY A 269 -13.53 9.50 20.71
CA GLY A 269 -13.48 10.51 19.66
C GLY A 269 -12.65 11.76 19.98
N THR A 270 -12.12 11.90 21.19
CA THR A 270 -11.39 13.09 21.63
C THR A 270 -9.98 12.77 22.13
N GLY A 271 -9.12 13.79 22.13
CA GLY A 271 -7.72 13.67 22.56
C GLY A 271 -6.82 13.04 21.50
N PHE A 272 -5.55 13.41 21.54
CA PHE A 272 -4.50 12.82 20.70
C PHE A 272 -4.29 11.35 21.10
N THR A 273 -4.38 10.46 20.14
CA THR A 273 -4.14 9.02 20.34
C THR A 273 -3.21 8.53 19.24
N ASN A 274 -2.13 7.86 19.63
CA ASN A 274 -1.07 7.41 18.74
C ASN A 274 -0.58 6.03 19.17
N SER A 275 -0.46 5.10 18.22
CA SER A 275 0.11 3.77 18.49
C SER A 275 1.59 3.79 18.85
N GLY A 276 2.30 4.87 18.48
CA GLY A 276 3.75 4.83 18.31
C GLY A 276 4.13 4.01 17.07
N ILE A 277 5.44 3.80 16.88
CA ILE A 277 5.97 3.01 15.78
C ILE A 277 5.50 1.55 15.91
N LEU A 278 4.79 1.05 14.90
CA LEU A 278 4.49 -0.37 14.75
C LEU A 278 5.42 -0.96 13.69
N LEU A 279 6.33 -1.84 14.12
CA LEU A 279 7.14 -2.65 13.21
C LEU A 279 6.38 -3.89 12.74
N ASN A 280 6.95 -4.64 11.79
CA ASN A 280 6.38 -5.88 11.27
C ASN A 280 5.84 -6.79 12.40
N THR A 281 4.60 -7.28 12.21
CA THR A 281 3.80 -8.11 13.13
C THR A 281 3.35 -7.44 14.43
N GLN A 282 3.81 -6.23 14.73
CA GLN A 282 3.34 -5.51 15.91
C GLN A 282 1.91 -5.01 15.70
N SER A 283 1.17 -4.97 16.81
CA SER A 283 -0.24 -4.59 16.81
C SER A 283 -0.55 -3.49 17.81
N TYR A 284 -1.57 -2.71 17.50
CA TYR A 284 -2.17 -1.72 18.38
C TYR A 284 -3.65 -2.01 18.56
N ASN A 285 -4.16 -1.97 19.79
CA ASN A 285 -5.57 -2.23 20.10
C ASN A 285 -6.22 -0.99 20.72
N LEU A 286 -7.42 -0.65 20.27
CA LEU A 286 -8.20 0.47 20.79
C LEU A 286 -9.69 0.10 20.85
N LYS A 287 -10.31 0.35 22.00
CA LYS A 287 -11.76 0.16 22.20
C LYS A 287 -12.52 1.45 21.95
N PHE A 288 -13.63 1.40 21.21
CA PHE A 288 -14.42 2.57 20.86
C PHE A 288 -15.64 2.71 21.76
N THR A 289 -15.75 3.83 22.47
CA THR A 289 -16.78 4.02 23.51
C THR A 289 -17.84 5.06 23.16
N LYS A 290 -17.68 5.79 22.05
CA LYS A 290 -18.63 6.81 21.60
C LYS A 290 -18.99 6.63 20.13
N VAL A 291 -20.28 6.74 19.84
CA VAL A 291 -20.82 6.79 18.47
C VAL A 291 -20.22 7.97 17.71
N GLY A 292 -19.84 7.77 16.46
CA GLY A 292 -19.22 8.79 15.63
C GLY A 292 -18.50 8.21 14.43
N THR A 293 -17.96 9.08 13.59
CA THR A 293 -17.06 8.71 12.49
C THR A 293 -15.70 9.34 12.77
N PHE A 294 -14.65 8.52 12.78
CA PHE A 294 -13.31 8.93 13.18
C PHE A 294 -12.31 8.53 12.11
N THR A 295 -11.54 9.49 11.62
CA THR A 295 -10.46 9.24 10.67
C THR A 295 -9.14 9.09 11.41
N TYR A 296 -8.29 8.19 10.93
CA TYR A 296 -6.92 8.02 11.41
C TYR A 296 -5.94 7.92 10.25
N GLU A 297 -4.67 8.22 10.52
CA GLU A 297 -3.64 8.36 9.51
C GLU A 297 -2.30 7.79 9.98
N CYS A 298 -1.56 7.19 9.05
CA CYS A 298 -0.12 6.98 9.20
C CYS A 298 0.58 8.21 8.61
N TYR A 299 1.12 9.08 9.45
CA TYR A 299 1.72 10.34 8.98
C TYR A 299 2.99 10.13 8.14
N LEU A 300 3.70 9.01 8.34
CA LEU A 300 4.85 8.63 7.53
C LEU A 300 4.47 8.41 6.05
N HIS A 301 3.30 7.82 5.79
CA HIS A 301 2.84 7.46 4.44
C HIS A 301 1.53 8.18 4.06
N SER A 302 1.31 9.35 4.65
CA SER A 302 0.13 10.21 4.41
C SER A 302 0.03 10.67 2.95
N GLY A 303 1.19 10.90 2.32
CA GLY A 303 1.31 11.21 0.88
C GLY A 303 0.84 10.06 -0.02
N SER A 304 1.00 8.82 0.43
CA SER A 304 0.54 7.60 -0.25
C SER A 304 -0.90 7.21 0.15
N LYS A 305 -1.71 8.13 0.69
CA LYS A 305 -3.09 7.92 1.14
C LYS A 305 -3.27 6.84 2.23
N MET A 306 -2.29 6.64 3.12
CA MET A 306 -2.45 5.70 4.23
C MET A 306 -3.35 6.27 5.34
N ARG A 307 -4.66 6.31 5.07
CA ARG A 307 -5.73 6.82 5.93
C ARG A 307 -6.81 5.77 6.08
N GLY A 308 -7.44 5.73 7.25
CA GLY A 308 -8.58 4.86 7.50
C GLY A 308 -9.71 5.60 8.23
N THR A 309 -10.88 4.99 8.20
CA THR A 309 -12.10 5.52 8.84
C THR A 309 -12.73 4.44 9.73
N VAL A 310 -13.04 4.82 10.96
CA VAL A 310 -13.84 4.00 11.88
C VAL A 310 -15.21 4.64 12.03
N VAL A 311 -16.25 3.89 11.69
CA VAL A 311 -17.64 4.27 11.95
C VAL A 311 -18.10 3.50 13.18
N VAL A 312 -18.36 4.20 14.27
CA VAL A 312 -18.91 3.63 15.50
C VAL A 312 -20.41 3.89 15.53
N ILE A 313 -21.21 2.82 15.53
CA ILE A 313 -22.68 2.90 15.63
C ILE A 313 -23.16 2.45 17.02
N PRO A 314 -24.39 2.80 17.44
CA PRO A 314 -24.93 2.34 18.72
C PRO A 314 -24.87 0.81 18.84
N LYS A 315 -24.63 0.31 20.06
CA LYS A 315 -24.65 -1.13 20.32
C LYS A 315 -26.01 -1.73 19.94
N GLY A 316 -25.99 -2.81 19.16
CA GLY A 316 -27.20 -3.50 18.69
C GLY A 316 -27.84 -2.89 17.43
N ALA A 317 -27.23 -1.84 16.87
CA ALA A 317 -27.69 -1.27 15.60
C ALA A 317 -27.22 -2.12 14.42
N ILE A 318 -27.99 -2.07 13.34
CA ILE A 318 -27.69 -2.80 12.11
C ILE A 318 -26.58 -2.07 11.34
N LYS A 319 -25.55 -2.82 10.93
CA LYS A 319 -24.47 -2.34 10.07
C LYS A 319 -24.86 -2.54 8.61
N LEU A 320 -24.56 -1.55 7.76
CA LEU A 320 -24.77 -1.66 6.31
C LEU A 320 -23.44 -1.50 5.59
N VAL A 321 -23.10 -2.47 4.75
CA VAL A 321 -21.94 -2.44 3.85
C VAL A 321 -22.46 -2.57 2.42
N VAL A 322 -22.17 -1.60 1.54
CA VAL A 322 -22.69 -1.57 0.17
C VAL A 322 -21.51 -1.42 -0.80
N ASN A 323 -21.36 -2.38 -1.72
CA ASN A 323 -20.19 -2.49 -2.61
C ASN A 323 -18.87 -2.41 -1.82
N GLY A 324 -18.87 -3.04 -0.64
CA GLY A 324 -17.75 -3.03 0.30
C GLY A 324 -17.48 -1.70 1.03
N ASN A 325 -18.35 -0.70 0.85
CA ASN A 325 -18.28 0.57 1.57
C ASN A 325 -19.25 0.60 2.74
N ALA A 326 -18.76 1.00 3.90
CA ALA A 326 -19.55 1.21 5.10
C ALA A 326 -20.52 2.41 4.98
N ILE A 327 -21.75 2.27 5.46
CA ILE A 327 -22.70 3.40 5.56
C ILE A 327 -22.76 3.89 7.02
N ALA A 328 -22.32 5.13 7.24
CA ALA A 328 -22.31 5.75 8.57
C ALA A 328 -23.71 5.94 9.19
N ASN A 329 -24.72 6.19 8.36
CA ASN A 329 -26.11 6.35 8.79
C ASN A 329 -26.88 5.01 8.92
N SER A 330 -26.17 3.89 8.98
CA SER A 330 -26.75 2.54 9.11
C SER A 330 -27.56 2.34 10.39
N ALA A 331 -27.27 3.12 11.44
CA ALA A 331 -28.00 3.06 12.71
C ALA A 331 -29.51 3.32 12.60
N GLY A 332 -29.97 3.97 11.53
CA GLY A 332 -31.40 4.16 11.27
C GLY A 332 -32.10 2.93 10.68
N ALA A 333 -31.36 1.89 10.26
CA ALA A 333 -31.94 0.73 9.59
C ALA A 333 -32.79 -0.12 10.52
N GLN A 334 -33.95 -0.57 10.03
CA GLN A 334 -34.94 -1.29 10.84
C GLN A 334 -35.58 -2.42 10.05
N TRP A 335 -35.76 -3.57 10.69
CA TRP A 335 -36.59 -4.65 10.14
C TRP A 335 -38.06 -4.25 10.17
N LYS A 336 -38.73 -4.35 9.02
CA LYS A 336 -40.18 -4.13 8.89
C LYS A 336 -40.74 -5.03 7.80
N ASN A 337 -41.71 -5.87 8.17
CA ASN A 337 -42.35 -6.83 7.27
C ASN A 337 -41.32 -7.70 6.52
N GLU A 338 -40.36 -8.26 7.27
CA GLU A 338 -39.26 -9.11 6.76
C GLU A 338 -38.23 -8.39 5.87
N ASP A 339 -38.46 -7.12 5.50
CA ASP A 339 -37.51 -6.29 4.76
C ASP A 339 -36.70 -5.39 5.72
N LEU A 340 -35.39 -5.30 5.50
CA LEU A 340 -34.53 -4.32 6.14
C LEU A 340 -34.71 -2.97 5.45
N ASN A 341 -35.32 -2.04 6.18
CA ASN A 341 -35.61 -0.70 5.70
C ASN A 341 -34.43 0.24 6.00
N VAL A 342 -33.92 0.92 4.98
CA VAL A 342 -32.71 1.76 5.02
C VAL A 342 -32.99 3.16 4.49
N ASP A 343 -32.23 4.15 4.94
CA ASP A 343 -32.32 5.53 4.43
C ASP A 343 -32.02 5.58 2.93
N VAL A 344 -33.00 5.99 2.13
CA VAL A 344 -32.92 5.94 0.66
C VAL A 344 -31.78 6.79 0.10
N VAL A 345 -31.47 7.92 0.74
CA VAL A 345 -30.45 8.86 0.26
C VAL A 345 -29.05 8.26 0.46
N SER A 346 -28.73 7.86 1.70
CA SER A 346 -27.43 7.27 2.04
C SER A 346 -27.22 5.95 1.30
N PHE A 347 -28.25 5.12 1.18
CA PHE A 347 -28.16 3.84 0.47
C PHE A 347 -27.93 4.04 -1.04
N THR A 348 -28.65 4.97 -1.69
CA THR A 348 -28.44 5.27 -3.11
C THR A 348 -27.04 5.81 -3.37
N LYS A 349 -26.54 6.69 -2.49
CA LYS A 349 -25.17 7.21 -2.60
C LYS A 349 -24.13 6.09 -2.49
N ALA A 350 -24.31 5.16 -1.54
CA ALA A 350 -23.39 4.04 -1.34
C ALA A 350 -23.38 3.04 -2.51
N LEU A 351 -24.50 2.93 -3.23
CA LEU A 351 -24.59 2.18 -4.50
C LEU A 351 -23.86 2.87 -5.67
N GLY A 352 -23.37 4.10 -5.50
CA GLY A 352 -22.88 4.93 -6.60
C GLY A 352 -24.00 5.35 -7.56
N GLY A 353 -25.25 5.36 -7.07
CA GLY A 353 -26.45 5.56 -7.87
C GLY A 353 -26.97 7.00 -7.87
N LYS A 354 -28.00 7.23 -8.68
CA LYS A 354 -28.79 8.46 -8.74
C LYS A 354 -30.18 8.21 -8.15
N LEU A 355 -30.67 9.18 -7.36
CA LEU A 355 -32.01 9.15 -6.79
C LEU A 355 -32.90 10.19 -7.48
N VAL A 356 -34.05 9.76 -7.99
CA VAL A 356 -35.12 10.64 -8.49
C VAL A 356 -36.35 10.49 -7.60
N ILE A 357 -36.89 11.62 -7.13
CA ILE A 357 -38.00 11.66 -6.18
C ILE A 357 -39.23 12.26 -6.86
N ASP A 358 -40.29 11.46 -7.01
CA ASP A 358 -41.61 11.96 -7.37
C ASP A 358 -42.43 12.21 -6.09
N LYS A 359 -42.53 13.49 -5.73
CA LYS A 359 -43.25 13.94 -4.53
C LYS A 359 -44.77 13.77 -4.65
N LYS A 360 -45.34 13.69 -5.87
CA LYS A 360 -46.79 13.56 -6.06
C LYS A 360 -47.26 12.14 -5.78
N THR A 361 -46.45 11.16 -6.15
CA THR A 361 -46.76 9.73 -6.00
C THR A 361 -46.01 9.06 -4.84
N ASN A 362 -45.17 9.82 -4.14
CA ASN A 362 -44.26 9.32 -3.11
C ASN A 362 -43.37 8.16 -3.60
N LYS A 363 -42.98 8.21 -4.88
CA LYS A 363 -42.19 7.19 -5.55
C LYS A 363 -40.73 7.63 -5.65
N TYR A 364 -39.84 6.72 -5.30
CA TYR A 364 -38.40 6.90 -5.34
C TYR A 364 -37.83 5.99 -6.41
N THR A 365 -37.12 6.56 -7.38
CA THR A 365 -36.45 5.78 -8.42
C THR A 365 -34.96 5.84 -8.18
N ILE A 366 -34.37 4.68 -7.91
CA ILE A 366 -32.94 4.49 -7.71
C ILE A 366 -32.37 3.94 -9.01
N THR A 367 -31.38 4.62 -9.58
CA THR A 367 -30.64 4.15 -10.75
C THR A 367 -29.20 3.88 -10.37
N ALA A 368 -28.74 2.63 -10.54
CA ALA A 368 -27.35 2.25 -10.34
C ALA A 368 -26.97 1.18 -11.38
N ASN A 369 -25.72 1.21 -11.84
CA ASN A 369 -25.20 0.27 -12.83
C ASN A 369 -26.09 0.09 -14.07
N GLY A 370 -26.61 1.19 -14.63
CA GLY A 370 -27.47 1.17 -15.83
C GLY A 370 -28.87 0.59 -15.63
N LYS A 371 -29.24 0.16 -14.42
CA LYS A 371 -30.57 -0.33 -14.07
C LYS A 371 -31.30 0.67 -13.16
N SER A 372 -32.62 0.70 -13.25
CA SER A 372 -33.48 1.57 -12.46
C SER A 372 -34.55 0.75 -11.75
N VAL A 373 -34.73 1.00 -10.46
CA VAL A 373 -35.78 0.38 -9.65
C VAL A 373 -36.63 1.48 -9.02
N GLY A 374 -37.95 1.37 -9.18
CA GLY A 374 -38.90 2.23 -8.49
C GLY A 374 -39.36 1.57 -7.19
N THR A 375 -39.41 2.33 -6.10
CA THR A 375 -39.88 1.87 -4.79
C THR A 375 -40.74 2.94 -4.10
N VAL A 376 -41.51 2.50 -3.11
CA VAL A 376 -42.29 3.39 -2.25
C VAL A 376 -41.66 3.38 -0.86
N GLY A 377 -41.37 4.56 -0.33
CA GLY A 377 -40.74 4.70 0.98
C GLY A 377 -41.73 5.00 2.10
N THR A 378 -41.38 4.61 3.32
CA THR A 378 -42.06 5.09 4.53
C THR A 378 -41.26 6.22 5.15
N THR A 379 -41.90 7.36 5.42
CA THR A 379 -41.26 8.48 6.12
C THR A 379 -41.34 8.29 7.63
N LEU A 380 -40.18 8.29 8.31
CA LEU A 380 -40.06 8.25 9.76
C LEU A 380 -39.21 9.44 10.21
N LYS A 381 -39.77 10.33 11.03
CA LYS A 381 -39.09 11.54 11.54
C LYS A 381 -38.38 12.36 10.45
N GLY A 382 -39.03 12.52 9.30
CA GLY A 382 -38.49 13.26 8.14
C GLY A 382 -37.47 12.51 7.28
N THR A 383 -37.08 11.29 7.64
CA THR A 383 -36.19 10.42 6.85
C THR A 383 -37.01 9.38 6.11
N VAL A 384 -36.68 9.12 4.84
CA VAL A 384 -37.41 8.15 4.00
C VAL A 384 -36.69 6.82 4.03
N TYR A 385 -37.41 5.78 4.43
CA TYR A 385 -36.91 4.42 4.48
C TYR A 385 -37.52 3.55 3.39
N VAL A 386 -36.67 2.72 2.78
CA VAL A 386 -37.02 1.82 1.68
C VAL A 386 -36.42 0.43 1.94
N SER A 387 -37.05 -0.63 1.44
CA SER A 387 -36.50 -1.99 1.53
C SER A 387 -35.19 -2.09 0.74
N ALA A 388 -34.11 -2.46 1.43
CA ALA A 388 -32.82 -2.71 0.82
C ALA A 388 -32.89 -3.91 -0.14
N GLU A 389 -33.54 -5.00 0.28
CA GLU A 389 -33.65 -6.25 -0.47
C GLU A 389 -34.33 -6.04 -1.83
N LYS A 390 -35.46 -5.32 -1.85
CA LYS A 390 -36.21 -5.02 -3.08
C LYS A 390 -35.41 -4.16 -4.04
N ILE A 391 -34.69 -3.15 -3.52
CA ILE A 391 -33.83 -2.29 -4.33
C ILE A 391 -32.69 -3.12 -4.93
N VAL A 392 -32.01 -3.90 -4.11
CA VAL A 392 -30.86 -4.71 -4.54
C VAL A 392 -31.28 -5.74 -5.58
N HIS A 393 -32.37 -6.46 -5.35
CA HIS A 393 -32.90 -7.42 -6.30
C HIS A 393 -33.33 -6.74 -7.61
N GLY A 394 -34.02 -5.59 -7.54
CA GLY A 394 -34.43 -4.82 -8.72
C GLY A 394 -33.24 -4.28 -9.55
N LEU A 395 -32.12 -4.00 -8.90
CA LEU A 395 -30.86 -3.63 -9.56
C LEU A 395 -30.04 -4.84 -10.02
N GLY A 396 -30.51 -6.07 -9.77
CA GLY A 396 -29.83 -7.32 -10.10
C GLY A 396 -28.54 -7.54 -9.29
N GLY A 397 -28.53 -7.10 -8.04
CA GLY A 397 -27.46 -7.36 -7.08
C GLY A 397 -27.77 -8.52 -6.14
N THR A 398 -26.87 -8.71 -5.17
CA THR A 398 -26.98 -9.72 -4.11
C THR A 398 -26.78 -9.08 -2.74
N TYR A 399 -27.25 -9.76 -1.70
CA TYR A 399 -27.00 -9.35 -0.32
C TYR A 399 -26.77 -10.57 0.58
N THR A 400 -26.07 -10.36 1.69
CA THR A 400 -25.83 -11.35 2.75
C THR A 400 -26.07 -10.72 4.12
N TRP A 401 -26.57 -11.52 5.05
CA TRP A 401 -26.77 -11.13 6.45
C TRP A 401 -25.77 -11.86 7.35
N ASN A 402 -25.06 -11.11 8.18
CA ASN A 402 -24.20 -11.65 9.23
C ASN A 402 -24.84 -11.40 10.60
N GLY A 403 -25.37 -12.47 11.21
CA GLY A 403 -26.04 -12.39 12.51
C GLY A 403 -25.10 -12.04 13.68
N ALA A 404 -23.82 -12.38 13.61
CA ALA A 404 -22.86 -12.10 14.68
C ALA A 404 -22.49 -10.61 14.74
N THR A 405 -22.37 -9.95 13.59
CA THR A 405 -22.06 -8.51 13.52
C THR A 405 -23.30 -7.63 13.38
N GLN A 406 -24.47 -8.24 13.15
CA GLN A 406 -25.70 -7.57 12.71
C GLN A 406 -25.48 -6.74 11.43
N SER A 407 -24.77 -7.30 10.45
CA SER A 407 -24.44 -6.60 9.21
C SER A 407 -25.24 -7.12 8.01
N LEU A 408 -25.81 -6.20 7.22
CA LEU A 408 -26.21 -6.46 5.84
C LEU A 408 -25.09 -6.02 4.90
N THR A 409 -24.53 -6.96 4.13
CA THR A 409 -23.61 -6.67 3.03
C THR A 409 -24.37 -6.75 1.71
N VAL A 410 -24.23 -5.74 0.86
CA VAL A 410 -24.91 -5.59 -0.43
C VAL A 410 -23.89 -5.44 -1.52
N THR A 411 -24.11 -6.10 -2.65
CA THR A 411 -23.30 -5.93 -3.87
C THR A 411 -24.20 -5.70 -5.07
N VAL A 412 -24.02 -4.56 -5.74
CA VAL A 412 -24.73 -4.16 -6.95
C VAL A 412 -23.70 -3.62 -7.94
N GLY A 413 -23.53 -4.32 -9.06
CA GLY A 413 -22.74 -3.84 -10.19
C GLY A 413 -21.21 -3.84 -10.00
N ALA A 414 -20.66 -4.43 -8.93
CA ALA A 414 -19.22 -4.62 -8.84
C ALA A 414 -18.75 -5.66 -9.88
N LYS A 415 -17.66 -5.31 -10.61
CA LYS A 415 -16.88 -6.22 -11.47
C LYS A 415 -16.66 -7.53 -10.73
N ALA A 416 -16.82 -8.65 -11.43
CA ALA A 416 -16.41 -9.96 -10.96
C ALA A 416 -15.09 -9.84 -10.19
N ALA A 417 -15.11 -10.17 -8.90
CA ALA A 417 -13.88 -10.45 -8.18
C ALA A 417 -13.11 -11.45 -9.05
N ALA A 418 -11.87 -11.11 -9.41
CA ALA A 418 -10.98 -12.07 -10.04
C ALA A 418 -11.00 -13.31 -9.15
N ALA A 419 -11.55 -14.41 -9.67
CA ALA A 419 -11.52 -15.68 -8.99
C ALA A 419 -10.07 -15.92 -8.58
N SER A 420 -9.83 -16.06 -7.27
CA SER A 420 -8.53 -16.54 -6.79
C SER A 420 -8.37 -17.96 -7.31
N THR A 421 -7.82 -18.10 -8.51
CA THR A 421 -7.30 -19.38 -8.95
C THR A 421 -6.07 -19.64 -8.12
N SER A 422 -6.27 -20.36 -7.01
CA SER A 422 -5.19 -21.02 -6.28
C SER A 422 -4.39 -21.85 -7.28
N HIS A 423 -3.24 -21.35 -7.70
CA HIS A 423 -2.22 -22.18 -8.31
C HIS A 423 -1.25 -22.53 -7.20
N SER A 424 -1.51 -23.68 -6.59
CA SER A 424 -0.47 -24.45 -5.90
C SER A 424 0.53 -24.91 -6.95
N HIS A 425 1.77 -24.46 -6.86
CA HIS A 425 2.96 -25.21 -7.30
C HIS A 425 4.15 -24.85 -6.42
#